data_AF-A0A9E2MYH5-F1
#
_entry.id   AF-A0A9E2MYH5-F1
#
_cell.length_a   1.000
_cell.length_b   1.000
_cell.length_c   1.000
_cell.angle_alpha   90.00
_cell.angle_beta   90.00
_cell.angle_gamma   90.00
#
_symmetry.space_group_name_H-M   'P 1'
#
loop_
_entity.id
_entity.type
_entity.pdbx_description
1 polymer ?
#
loop_
_entity_poly.entity_id
_entity_poly.type
_entity_poly.pdbx_seq_one_letter_code
_entity_poly.pdbx_strand_id
1 'polypeptide(L)'
;MISSECQGYLKQAYRNEGLVLFLEKKSPSYCCDWITVVIFYTVLHYFFALLRGKGLPLPKSHKGNYLDEGGLELAQKYFYTTKNDIQDSLAHEYAQLFEWSCDIRYKPKSASFTGKQLIKPALQILERAKLIVFNELGYKIEHKASRYGNVHTYMAVLVPGY
;
A
#
# COMPACT_ATOMS: atom_id res chain seq x y z
N MET A 1 4.74 -12.66 18.55
CA MET A 1 3.43 -13.11 18.01
C MET A 1 2.74 -11.90 17.39
N ILE A 2 2.32 -11.99 16.13
CA ILE A 2 1.72 -10.86 15.41
C ILE A 2 0.30 -10.60 15.96
N SER A 3 -0.03 -9.33 16.26
CA SER A 3 -1.32 -8.97 16.85
C SER A 3 -2.48 -9.19 15.88
N SER A 4 -3.69 -9.42 16.42
CA SER A 4 -4.93 -9.51 15.64
C SER A 4 -5.19 -8.24 14.81
N GLU A 5 -4.84 -7.07 15.34
CA GLU A 5 -4.94 -5.80 14.61
C GLU A 5 -4.00 -5.76 13.40
N CYS A 6 -2.74 -6.21 13.55
CA CYS A 6 -1.80 -6.31 12.43
C CYS A 6 -2.36 -7.23 11.32
N GLN A 7 -2.88 -8.40 11.70
CA GLN A 7 -3.51 -9.32 10.75
C GLN A 7 -4.74 -8.70 10.05
N GLY A 8 -5.53 -7.91 10.78
CA GLY A 8 -6.67 -7.17 10.22
C GLY A 8 -6.24 -6.21 9.10
N TYR A 9 -5.17 -5.45 9.32
CA TYR A 9 -4.61 -4.56 8.31
C TYR A 9 -4.05 -5.29 7.10
N LEU A 10 -3.29 -6.38 7.30
CA LEU A 10 -2.79 -7.19 6.19
C LEU A 10 -3.92 -7.78 5.34
N LYS A 11 -4.99 -8.25 5.98
CA LYS A 11 -6.17 -8.79 5.28
C LYS A 11 -6.87 -7.70 4.46
N GLN A 12 -6.94 -6.48 4.98
CA GLN A 12 -7.54 -5.36 4.25
C GLN A 12 -6.66 -4.92 3.07
N ALA A 13 -5.34 -4.85 3.25
CA ALA A 13 -4.39 -4.60 2.16
C ALA A 13 -4.57 -5.63 1.03
N TYR A 14 -4.59 -6.93 1.37
CA TYR A 14 -4.78 -8.00 0.39
C TYR A 14 -6.10 -7.89 -0.39
N ARG A 15 -7.20 -7.52 0.28
CA ARG A 15 -8.49 -7.28 -0.39
C ARG A 15 -8.40 -6.11 -1.36
N ASN A 16 -7.71 -5.04 -0.99
CA ASN A 16 -7.52 -3.89 -1.86
C ASN A 16 -6.64 -4.21 -3.06
N GLU A 17 -5.60 -5.05 -2.93
CA GLU A 17 -4.83 -5.56 -4.08
C GLU A 17 -5.73 -6.30 -5.07
N GLY A 18 -6.63 -7.15 -4.58
CA GLY A 18 -7.63 -7.83 -5.42
C GLY A 18 -8.55 -6.83 -6.15
N LEU A 19 -8.93 -5.74 -5.48
CA LEU A 19 -9.71 -4.66 -6.08
C LEU A 19 -8.91 -3.91 -7.16
N VAL A 20 -7.62 -3.63 -6.95
CA VAL A 20 -6.73 -3.01 -7.96
C VAL A 20 -6.72 -3.86 -9.23
N LEU A 21 -6.45 -5.17 -9.10
CA LEU A 21 -6.41 -6.09 -10.24
C LEU A 21 -7.76 -6.19 -10.98
N PHE A 22 -8.87 -6.13 -10.24
CA PHE A 22 -10.20 -6.09 -10.84
C PHE A 22 -10.42 -4.79 -11.62
N LEU A 23 -10.07 -3.65 -11.01
CA LEU A 23 -10.24 -2.34 -11.62
C LEU A 23 -9.34 -2.15 -12.85
N GLU A 24 -8.11 -2.63 -12.86
CA GLU A 24 -7.25 -2.57 -14.05
C GLU A 24 -7.86 -3.31 -15.26
N LYS A 25 -8.58 -4.41 -15.01
CA LYS A 25 -9.20 -5.24 -16.05
C LYS A 25 -10.58 -4.75 -16.50
N LYS A 26 -11.32 -4.08 -15.60
CA LYS A 26 -12.75 -3.80 -15.79
C LYS A 26 -13.13 -2.32 -15.74
N SER A 27 -12.22 -1.43 -15.35
CA SER A 27 -12.55 -0.01 -15.20
C SER A 27 -12.78 0.66 -16.55
N PRO A 28 -13.87 1.43 -16.69
CA PRO A 28 -13.99 2.40 -17.76
C PRO A 28 -12.86 3.43 -17.70
N SER A 29 -12.45 3.96 -18.86
CA SER A 29 -11.31 4.90 -18.95
C SER A 29 -11.44 6.15 -18.08
N TYR A 30 -12.66 6.59 -17.77
CA TYR A 30 -12.95 7.77 -16.95
C TYR A 30 -12.88 7.54 -15.44
N CYS A 31 -12.72 6.29 -15.00
CA CYS A 31 -12.57 5.92 -13.58
C CYS A 31 -11.19 5.33 -13.27
N CYS A 32 -10.29 5.22 -14.25
CA CYS A 32 -8.98 4.61 -14.07
C CYS A 32 -8.15 5.30 -12.96
N ASP A 33 -8.36 6.60 -12.75
CA ASP A 33 -7.62 7.38 -11.76
C ASP A 33 -7.90 6.90 -10.32
N TRP A 34 -9.08 6.33 -10.06
CA TRP A 34 -9.42 5.74 -8.75
C TRP A 34 -8.57 4.52 -8.39
N ILE A 35 -7.94 3.87 -9.37
CA ILE A 35 -7.00 2.76 -9.11
C ILE A 35 -5.85 3.26 -8.23
N THR A 36 -5.30 4.44 -8.52
CA THR A 36 -4.24 5.07 -7.71
C THR A 36 -4.70 5.35 -6.28
N VAL A 37 -5.96 5.74 -6.09
CA VAL A 37 -6.55 5.92 -4.75
C VAL A 37 -6.63 4.61 -4.00
N VAL A 38 -7.08 3.53 -4.66
CA VAL A 38 -7.12 2.19 -4.04
C VAL A 38 -5.71 1.74 -3.69
N ILE A 39 -4.73 1.95 -4.58
CA ILE A 39 -3.32 1.64 -4.33
C ILE A 39 -2.80 2.37 -3.08
N PHE A 40 -3.07 3.68 -2.95
CA PHE A 40 -2.70 4.44 -1.76
C PHE A 40 -3.26 3.79 -0.48
N TYR A 41 -4.54 3.46 -0.46
CA TYR A 41 -5.16 2.80 0.70
C TYR A 41 -4.61 1.40 0.97
N THR A 42 -4.20 0.67 -0.07
CA THR A 42 -3.48 -0.60 0.10
C THR A 42 -2.15 -0.39 0.83
N VAL A 43 -1.35 0.58 0.39
CA VAL A 43 -0.06 0.91 1.01
C VAL A 43 -0.25 1.43 2.45
N LEU A 44 -1.26 2.25 2.70
CA LEU A 44 -1.65 2.69 4.05
C LEU A 44 -1.90 1.50 4.98
N HIS A 45 -2.63 0.48 4.53
CA HIS A 45 -2.89 -0.70 5.34
C HIS A 45 -1.65 -1.57 5.56
N TYR A 46 -0.75 -1.69 4.58
CA TYR A 46 0.55 -2.29 4.81
C TYR A 46 1.34 -1.52 5.88
N PHE A 47 1.36 -0.19 5.78
CA PHE A 47 2.04 0.65 6.75
C PHE A 47 1.46 0.50 8.17
N PHE A 48 0.13 0.46 8.31
CA PHE A 48 -0.51 0.23 9.61
C PHE A 48 -0.23 -1.18 10.15
N ALA A 49 -0.15 -2.19 9.29
CA ALA A 49 0.28 -3.53 9.69
C ALA A 49 1.72 -3.51 10.22
N LEU A 50 2.64 -2.80 9.56
CA LEU A 50 4.02 -2.64 10.00
C LEU A 50 4.08 -2.00 11.39
N LEU A 51 3.38 -0.87 11.58
CA LEU A 51 3.32 -0.17 12.88
C LEU A 51 2.81 -1.11 13.96
N ARG A 52 1.69 -1.80 13.74
CA ARG A 52 1.11 -2.71 14.73
C ARG A 52 1.97 -3.95 15.01
N GLY A 53 2.60 -4.52 13.99
CA GLY A 53 3.48 -5.67 14.16
C GLY A 53 4.74 -5.32 14.94
N LYS A 54 5.20 -4.06 14.89
CA LYS A 54 6.30 -3.53 15.70
C LYS A 54 5.87 -2.95 17.06
N GLY A 55 4.60 -3.03 17.42
CA GLY A 55 4.07 -2.46 18.67
C GLY A 55 4.09 -0.92 18.70
N LEU A 56 4.12 -0.27 17.54
CA LEU A 56 4.13 1.18 17.39
C LEU A 56 2.71 1.76 17.38
N PRO A 57 2.54 3.03 17.79
CA PRO A 57 1.25 3.71 17.71
C PRO A 57 0.86 3.97 16.25
N LEU A 58 -0.44 3.92 15.97
CA LEU A 58 -1.00 4.41 14.71
C LEU A 58 -1.04 5.94 14.70
N PRO A 59 -1.05 6.58 13.51
CA PRO A 59 -1.28 8.01 13.44
C PRO A 59 -2.63 8.33 14.10
N LYS A 60 -2.63 9.40 14.91
CA LYS A 60 -3.89 9.92 15.46
C LYS A 60 -4.70 10.45 14.28
N SER A 61 -5.84 9.83 14.00
CA SER A 61 -6.83 10.44 13.12
C SER A 61 -7.29 11.73 13.78
N HIS A 62 -6.76 12.86 13.34
CA HIS A 62 -7.28 14.15 13.72
C HIS A 62 -8.60 14.32 12.98
N LYS A 63 -9.73 14.24 13.70
CA LYS A 63 -11.04 14.65 13.17
C LYS A 63 -10.87 16.05 12.56
N GLY A 64 -11.01 16.15 11.24
CA GLY A 64 -10.86 17.40 10.49
C GLY A 64 -9.51 17.62 9.80
N ASN A 65 -8.52 16.75 9.98
CA ASN A 65 -7.29 16.82 9.20
C ASN A 65 -7.44 15.93 7.96
N TYR A 66 -7.94 16.52 6.88
CA TYR A 66 -8.08 15.86 5.57
C TYR A 66 -6.72 15.42 5.00
N LEU A 67 -5.61 15.81 5.62
CA LEU A 67 -4.25 15.65 5.12
C LEU A 67 -3.44 14.50 5.73
N ASP A 68 -3.95 13.76 6.72
CA ASP A 68 -3.25 12.62 7.38
C ASP A 68 -1.76 12.89 7.69
N GLU A 69 -1.43 14.10 8.16
CA GLU A 69 -0.04 14.55 8.37
C GLU A 69 0.72 13.64 9.35
N GLY A 70 0.03 13.11 10.37
CA GLY A 70 0.62 12.14 11.29
C GLY A 70 1.00 10.81 10.62
N GLY A 71 0.30 10.42 9.55
CA GLY A 71 0.67 9.26 8.73
C GLY A 71 1.98 9.49 7.98
N LEU A 72 2.18 10.69 7.44
CA LEU A 72 3.42 11.08 6.74
C LEU A 72 4.63 11.14 7.68
N GLU A 73 4.46 11.73 8.87
CA GLU A 73 5.52 11.79 9.89
C GLU A 73 5.96 10.39 10.34
N LEU A 74 4.99 9.50 10.60
CA LEU A 74 5.29 8.12 10.98
C LEU A 74 5.92 7.36 9.81
N ALA A 75 5.49 7.60 8.57
CA ALA A 75 6.08 6.97 7.40
C ALA A 75 7.56 7.35 7.24
N GLN A 76 7.89 8.64 7.37
CA GLN A 76 9.28 9.13 7.40
C GLN A 76 10.12 8.43 8.47
N LYS A 77 9.54 8.18 9.64
CA LYS A 77 10.25 7.59 10.76
C LYS A 77 10.40 6.08 10.69
N TYR A 78 9.47 5.37 10.05
CA TYR A 78 9.35 3.91 10.20
C TYR A 78 9.27 3.13 8.89
N PHE A 79 9.08 3.79 7.75
CA PHE A 79 8.87 3.13 6.47
C PHE A 79 10.15 3.10 5.62
N TYR A 80 11.15 2.34 6.10
CA TYR A 80 12.46 2.17 5.47
C TYR A 80 12.82 0.69 5.32
N THR A 81 13.65 0.38 4.32
CA THR A 81 14.16 -0.96 3.96
C THR A 81 15.27 -1.44 4.90
N THR A 82 16.16 -0.53 5.29
CA THR A 82 17.24 -0.72 6.26
C THR A 82 17.49 0.59 6.99
N LYS A 83 17.99 0.55 8.24
CA LYS A 83 18.19 1.75 9.08
C LYS A 83 19.10 2.84 8.47
N ASN A 84 19.75 2.59 7.32
CA ASN A 84 20.78 3.45 6.72
C ASN A 84 20.43 4.02 5.33
N ASP A 85 19.23 3.76 4.78
CA ASP A 85 18.91 4.08 3.37
C ASP A 85 18.03 5.33 3.20
N ILE A 86 18.49 6.46 3.75
CA ILE A 86 17.73 7.73 3.78
C ILE A 86 17.58 8.37 2.38
N GLN A 87 18.36 7.94 1.38
CA GLN A 87 18.38 8.60 0.07
C GLN A 87 17.30 8.14 -0.92
N ASP A 88 16.67 6.97 -0.73
CA ASP A 88 15.55 6.45 -1.56
C ASP A 88 14.35 5.99 -0.71
N SER A 89 13.95 6.81 0.26
CA SER A 89 13.00 6.39 1.28
C SER A 89 11.59 6.14 0.70
N LEU A 90 11.04 4.95 0.95
CA LEU A 90 9.64 4.61 0.68
C LEU A 90 8.67 5.60 1.36
N ALA A 91 9.11 6.32 2.39
CA ALA A 91 8.37 7.43 2.97
C ALA A 91 8.08 8.56 1.97
N HIS A 92 9.01 8.90 1.08
CA HIS A 92 8.78 9.88 0.02
C HIS A 92 7.77 9.37 -1.00
N GLU A 93 7.89 8.11 -1.40
CA GLU A 93 6.93 7.46 -2.31
C GLU A 93 5.53 7.36 -1.68
N TYR A 94 5.46 7.11 -0.38
CA TYR A 94 4.23 7.13 0.40
C TYR A 94 3.59 8.53 0.39
N ALA A 95 4.39 9.58 0.61
CA ALA A 95 3.93 10.97 0.54
C ALA A 95 3.43 11.32 -0.87
N GLN A 96 4.13 10.86 -1.91
CA GLN A 96 3.72 11.06 -3.29
C GLN A 96 2.39 10.34 -3.61
N LEU A 97 2.21 9.08 -3.18
CA LEU A 97 0.93 8.37 -3.29
C LEU A 97 -0.19 9.10 -2.56
N PHE A 98 0.11 9.62 -1.38
CA PHE A 98 -0.83 10.42 -0.60
C PHE A 98 -1.28 11.66 -1.38
N GLU A 99 -0.35 12.45 -1.92
CA GLU A 99 -0.65 13.64 -2.74
C GLU A 99 -1.49 13.29 -3.97
N TRP A 100 -1.10 12.26 -4.74
CA TRP A 100 -1.86 11.82 -5.91
C TRP A 100 -3.28 11.39 -5.52
N SER A 101 -3.44 10.67 -4.41
CA SER A 101 -4.76 10.25 -3.94
C SER A 101 -5.64 11.44 -3.55
N CYS A 102 -5.05 12.51 -3.00
CA CYS A 102 -5.74 13.74 -2.67
C CYS A 102 -6.15 14.51 -3.93
N ASP A 103 -5.26 14.65 -4.89
CA ASP A 103 -5.54 15.33 -6.15
C ASP A 103 -6.67 14.62 -6.93
N ILE A 104 -6.68 13.29 -6.97
CA ILE A 104 -7.76 12.53 -7.63
C ILE A 104 -9.12 12.74 -6.94
N ARG A 105 -9.16 12.74 -5.60
CA ARG A 105 -10.41 12.87 -4.84
C ARG A 105 -10.95 14.30 -4.81
N TYR A 106 -10.08 15.30 -4.70
CA TYR A 106 -10.46 16.67 -4.38
C TYR A 106 -10.16 17.67 -5.49
N LYS A 107 -9.33 17.32 -6.48
CA LYS A 107 -9.03 18.15 -7.66
C LYS A 107 -9.29 17.39 -8.97
N PRO A 108 -10.51 16.85 -9.18
CA PRO A 108 -10.79 15.94 -10.29
C PRO A 108 -10.55 16.55 -11.69
N LYS A 109 -10.73 17.87 -11.86
CA LYS A 109 -10.44 18.58 -13.12
C LYS A 109 -8.95 18.61 -13.48
N SER A 110 -8.07 18.53 -12.50
CA SER A 110 -6.61 18.45 -12.69
C SER A 110 -6.13 17.00 -12.82
N ALA A 111 -6.80 16.06 -12.14
CA ALA A 111 -6.45 14.64 -12.13
C ALA A 111 -6.82 13.89 -13.42
N SER A 112 -7.87 14.32 -14.12
CA SER A 112 -8.34 13.67 -15.37
C SER A 112 -7.33 13.67 -16.51
N PHE A 113 -6.25 14.45 -16.41
CA PHE A 113 -5.20 14.55 -17.43
C PHE A 113 -4.02 13.58 -17.20
N THR A 114 -3.91 12.97 -16.01
CA THR A 114 -2.70 12.23 -15.60
C THR A 114 -2.96 10.83 -15.03
N GLY A 115 -4.18 10.50 -14.59
CA GLY A 115 -4.35 9.35 -13.68
C GLY A 115 -4.02 7.97 -14.25
N LYS A 116 -4.20 7.70 -15.56
CA LYS A 116 -3.69 6.44 -16.17
C LYS A 116 -2.16 6.31 -16.14
N GLN A 117 -1.43 7.42 -16.27
CA GLN A 117 0.03 7.41 -16.25
C GLN A 117 0.57 7.16 -14.83
N LEU A 118 -0.22 7.49 -13.81
CA LEU A 118 0.14 7.30 -12.40
C LEU A 118 -0.04 5.85 -11.91
N ILE A 119 -0.86 5.04 -12.58
CA ILE A 119 -1.15 3.66 -12.13
C ILE A 119 0.13 2.82 -12.06
N LYS A 120 0.96 2.85 -13.12
CA LYS A 120 2.17 2.02 -13.18
C LYS A 120 3.20 2.42 -12.10
N PRO A 121 3.56 3.71 -11.93
CA PRO A 121 4.37 4.15 -10.78
C PRO A 121 3.75 3.76 -9.44
N ALA A 122 2.44 3.94 -9.25
CA ALA A 122 1.76 3.60 -8.00
C ALA A 122 1.87 2.10 -7.67
N LEU A 123 1.72 1.22 -8.66
CA LEU A 123 1.90 -0.22 -8.49
C LEU A 123 3.34 -0.59 -8.08
N GLN A 124 4.34 0.10 -8.62
CA GLN A 124 5.74 -0.13 -8.22
C GLN A 124 5.96 0.21 -6.75
N ILE A 125 5.38 1.33 -6.27
CA ILE A 125 5.43 1.72 -4.87
C ILE A 125 4.72 0.68 -3.99
N LEU A 126 3.56 0.18 -4.43
CA LEU A 126 2.82 -0.87 -3.72
C LEU A 126 3.63 -2.15 -3.53
N GLU A 127 4.24 -2.67 -4.59
CA GLU A 127 5.06 -3.88 -4.52
C GLU A 127 6.26 -3.69 -3.59
N ARG A 128 6.94 -2.53 -3.65
CA ARG A 128 8.02 -2.19 -2.72
C ARG A 128 7.53 -2.17 -1.27
N ALA A 129 6.43 -1.47 -1.00
CA ALA A 129 5.84 -1.36 0.33
C ALA A 129 5.49 -2.74 0.91
N LYS A 130 4.83 -3.59 0.12
CA LYS A 130 4.49 -4.95 0.49
C LYS A 130 5.72 -5.79 0.86
N LEU A 131 6.75 -5.77 0.02
CA LEU A 131 8.01 -6.48 0.27
C LEU A 131 8.65 -6.05 1.59
N ILE A 132 8.74 -4.73 1.83
CA ILE A 132 9.32 -4.18 3.06
C ILE A 132 8.53 -4.60 4.28
N VAL A 133 7.20 -4.46 4.25
CA VAL A 133 6.36 -4.83 5.40
C VAL A 133 6.46 -6.32 5.70
N PHE A 134 6.48 -7.19 4.69
CA PHE A 134 6.64 -8.62 4.91
C PHE A 134 8.01 -8.98 5.49
N ASN A 135 9.09 -8.40 4.97
CA ASN A 135 10.43 -8.61 5.50
C ASN A 135 10.53 -8.16 6.96
N GLU A 136 10.05 -6.96 7.27
CA GLU A 136 10.11 -6.38 8.62
C GLU A 136 9.24 -7.11 9.65
N LEU A 137 8.16 -7.76 9.19
CA LEU A 137 7.29 -8.56 10.04
C LEU A 137 7.71 -10.04 10.11
N GLY A 138 8.78 -10.43 9.43
CA GLY A 138 9.27 -11.81 9.40
C GLY A 138 8.36 -12.77 8.64
N TYR A 139 7.54 -12.27 7.71
CA TYR A 139 6.80 -13.12 6.78
C TYR A 139 7.73 -13.60 5.66
N LYS A 140 7.78 -14.92 5.44
CA LYS A 140 8.37 -15.46 4.21
C LYS A 140 7.32 -15.40 3.11
N ILE A 141 7.68 -14.80 1.97
CA ILE A 141 6.86 -14.88 0.77
C ILE A 141 7.07 -16.27 0.17
N GLU A 142 6.13 -17.18 0.42
CA GLU A 142 6.13 -18.47 -0.26
C GLU A 142 5.38 -18.34 -1.59
N HIS A 143 6.08 -18.59 -2.70
CA HIS A 143 5.46 -18.72 -4.01
C HIS A 143 4.79 -20.09 -4.12
N LYS A 144 3.48 -20.16 -3.89
CA LYS A 144 2.71 -21.36 -4.30
C LYS A 144 2.20 -21.18 -5.72
N ALA A 145 2.71 -22.00 -6.63
CA ALA A 145 2.14 -22.13 -7.96
C ALA A 145 0.73 -22.74 -7.86
N SER A 146 -0.30 -21.96 -8.14
CA SER A 146 -1.67 -22.46 -8.28
C SER A 146 -1.87 -23.02 -9.69
N ARG A 147 -2.35 -24.28 -9.79
CA ARG A 147 -2.75 -24.94 -11.05
C ARG A 147 -4.22 -24.68 -11.38
N TYR A 148 -4.66 -23.42 -11.36
CA TYR A 148 -5.98 -23.05 -11.89
C TYR A 148 -5.81 -22.15 -13.11
N GLY A 149 -5.96 -22.77 -14.29
CA GLY A 149 -6.20 -22.16 -15.61
C GLY A 149 -5.33 -20.96 -15.99
N ASN A 150 -4.23 -21.18 -16.73
CA ASN A 150 -3.48 -20.22 -17.57
C ASN A 150 -3.28 -18.78 -17.08
N VAL A 151 -3.42 -18.51 -15.80
CA VAL A 151 -3.10 -17.24 -15.15
C VAL A 151 -2.22 -17.62 -13.96
N HIS A 152 -0.92 -17.37 -14.07
CA HIS A 152 0.01 -17.45 -12.95
C HIS A 152 -0.42 -16.43 -11.89
N THR A 153 -1.36 -16.84 -11.04
CA THR A 153 -1.80 -16.06 -9.91
C THR A 153 -0.91 -16.45 -8.75
N TYR A 154 0.12 -15.64 -8.50
CA TYR A 154 1.03 -15.83 -7.38
C TYR A 154 0.27 -15.55 -6.09
N MET A 155 -0.15 -16.60 -5.39
CA MET A 155 -0.65 -16.42 -4.03
C MET A 155 0.57 -16.37 -3.10
N ALA A 156 0.85 -15.19 -2.55
CA ALA A 156 1.73 -15.07 -1.40
C ALA A 156 1.05 -15.77 -0.22
N VAL A 157 1.54 -16.94 0.17
CA VAL A 157 1.08 -17.60 1.39
C VAL A 157 1.85 -17.00 2.55
N LEU A 158 1.15 -16.33 3.46
CA LEU A 158 1.71 -15.76 4.68
C LEU A 158 2.08 -16.89 5.64
N VAL A 159 3.36 -17.26 5.70
CA VAL A 159 3.87 -18.21 6.69
C VAL A 159 4.77 -17.45 7.68
N PRO A 160 4.52 -17.55 9.00
CA PRO A 160 5.42 -16.99 10.01
C PRO A 160 6.82 -17.60 9.88
N GLY A 161 7.87 -16.78 9.81
CA GLY A 161 9.24 -17.26 9.99
C GLY A 161 9.45 -17.62 11.47
N TYR A 162 9.74 -18.90 11.74
CA TYR A 162 10.27 -19.36 13.03
C TYR A 162 11.76 -19.04 13.13
#